data_AF-A0A9X2J0Z1-F1
#
_entry.id   AF-A0A9X2J0Z1-F1
#
_cell.length_a   1.000
_cell.length_b   1.000
_cell.length_c   1.000
_cell.angle_alpha   90.00
_cell.angle_beta   90.00
_cell.angle_gamma   90.00
#
_symmetry.space_group_name_H-M   'P 1'
#
loop_
_entity.id
_entity.type
_entity.pdbx_description
1 polymer ?
#
loop_
_entity_poly.entity_id
_entity_poly.type
_entity_poly.pdbx_seq_one_letter_code
_entity_poly.pdbx_strand_id
1 'polypeptide(L)'
;MSLVSHFRLHARACAQLGSPLYAGLLERVARDLADGGPCARALTGYERSTRDAAVPLRFMAAVHALALSGRAPELAAHYPSTGAAAPPPSNGAVWQAFRATVADQPEWIADWLTRPPQTNEVGRAVPLLAGLLAAVDATPLPIRLLELGSSAGLNLRADHFHWAAGDLAWGPTGSPVTIERAWRTPIPPWLRAAVERHPRVEVVARAGCDPAPLDPGSPADALSLRAYVWPDQPDRLARLDGALRLARRIPATVTRTHARDFLGDLDLVPGTLTIVWHSVMRQYVPEEEWRAVRAELARLAAASSPRAAFAHICFEPQGTADDGNGFLLTARLGDAPPRLLARAAPHGIPAVARTGPLVQQEQ
;
A
#
# COMPACT_ATOMS: atom_id res chain seq x y z
N MET A 1 14.03 9.50 18.51
CA MET A 1 13.35 8.35 19.15
C MET A 1 14.31 7.16 19.14
N SER A 2 14.27 6.28 20.15
CA SER A 2 15.11 5.07 20.16
C SER A 2 14.49 3.97 19.29
N LEU A 3 15.29 2.97 18.89
CA LEU A 3 14.80 1.80 18.17
C LEU A 3 13.69 1.07 18.96
N VAL A 4 13.85 0.93 20.28
CA VAL A 4 12.82 0.38 21.18
C VAL A 4 11.48 1.14 21.05
N SER A 5 11.54 2.48 21.00
CA SER A 5 10.34 3.30 20.80
C SER A 5 9.70 3.09 19.44
N HIS A 6 10.49 2.84 18.38
CA HIS A 6 9.94 2.52 17.05
C HIS A 6 9.16 1.20 17.07
N PHE A 7 9.70 0.15 17.69
CA PHE A 7 8.98 -1.13 17.83
C PHE A 7 7.67 -0.99 18.61
N ARG A 8 7.66 -0.25 19.72
CA ARG A 8 6.43 0.03 20.50
C ARG A 8 5.41 0.86 19.72
N LEU A 9 5.86 1.79 18.88
CA LEU A 9 4.95 2.54 18.01
C LEU A 9 4.28 1.62 16.99
N HIS A 10 5.06 0.74 16.34
CA HIS A 10 4.51 -0.25 15.42
C HIS A 10 3.57 -1.25 16.13
N ALA A 11 3.86 -1.63 17.39
CA ALA A 11 2.96 -2.49 18.15
C ALA A 11 1.58 -1.86 18.34
N ARG A 12 1.53 -0.57 18.73
CA ARG A 12 0.27 0.18 18.85
C ARG A 12 -0.46 0.28 17.52
N ALA A 13 0.25 0.57 16.44
CA ALA A 13 -0.34 0.63 15.10
C ALA A 13 -0.94 -0.73 14.68
N CYS A 14 -0.24 -1.84 14.94
CA CYS A 14 -0.75 -3.19 14.66
C CYS A 14 -2.02 -3.49 15.47
N ALA A 15 -2.04 -3.16 16.77
CA ALA A 15 -3.22 -3.36 17.61
C ALA A 15 -4.44 -2.58 17.08
N GLN A 16 -4.25 -1.31 16.70
CA GLN A 16 -5.31 -0.45 16.17
C GLN A 16 -5.82 -0.90 14.79
N LEU A 17 -4.93 -1.47 13.96
CA LEU A 17 -5.23 -1.90 12.60
C LEU A 17 -5.60 -3.39 12.51
N GLY A 18 -5.89 -4.04 13.64
CA GLY A 18 -6.44 -5.39 13.69
C GLY A 18 -5.40 -6.50 13.53
N SER A 19 -4.21 -6.35 14.11
CA SER A 19 -3.23 -7.42 14.28
C SER A 19 -2.75 -7.52 15.73
N PRO A 20 -3.52 -8.20 16.59
CA PRO A 20 -3.10 -8.42 17.96
C PRO A 20 -1.87 -9.34 18.05
N LEU A 21 -1.63 -10.21 17.06
CA LEU A 21 -0.44 -11.08 17.04
C LEU A 21 0.84 -10.27 16.86
N TYR A 22 0.93 -9.43 15.82
CA TYR A 22 2.12 -8.58 15.65
C TYR A 22 2.23 -7.52 16.73
N ALA A 23 1.12 -6.99 17.25
CA ALA A 23 1.17 -6.08 18.40
C ALA A 23 1.90 -6.73 19.59
N GLY A 24 1.53 -7.97 19.93
CA GLY A 24 2.17 -8.71 21.01
C GLY A 24 3.64 -9.05 20.74
N LEU A 25 3.96 -9.49 19.51
CA LEU A 25 5.34 -9.81 19.13
C LEU A 25 6.24 -8.56 19.15
N LEU A 26 5.80 -7.44 18.59
CA LEU A 26 6.55 -6.19 18.56
C LEU A 26 6.84 -5.64 19.97
N GLU A 27 5.89 -5.75 20.91
CA GLU A 27 6.14 -5.40 22.32
C GLU A 27 7.20 -6.31 22.96
N ARG A 28 7.20 -7.60 22.62
CA ARG A 28 8.20 -8.55 23.12
C ARG A 28 9.57 -8.33 22.49
N VAL A 29 9.62 -7.99 21.20
CA VAL A 29 10.87 -7.55 20.54
C VAL A 29 11.39 -6.30 21.23
N ALA A 30 10.55 -5.30 21.51
CA ALA A 30 10.99 -4.09 22.22
C ALA A 30 11.60 -4.38 23.59
N ARG A 31 11.10 -5.39 24.33
CA ARG A 31 11.71 -5.84 25.59
C ARG A 31 13.02 -6.60 25.35
N ASP A 32 13.06 -7.54 24.41
CA ASP A 32 14.27 -8.29 24.06
C ASP A 32 15.41 -7.37 23.57
N LEU A 33 15.07 -6.25 22.91
CA LEU A 33 16.02 -5.19 22.57
C LEU A 33 16.60 -4.48 23.80
N ALA A 34 15.76 -4.17 24.79
CA ALA A 34 16.21 -3.54 26.03
C ALA A 34 17.07 -4.49 26.89
N ASP A 35 16.78 -5.79 26.82
CA ASP A 35 17.44 -6.84 27.60
C ASP A 35 18.71 -7.40 26.92
N GLY A 36 19.05 -6.97 25.69
CA GLY A 36 20.23 -7.45 24.95
C GLY A 36 20.08 -8.86 24.37
N GLY A 37 18.85 -9.30 24.08
CA GLY A 37 18.54 -10.63 23.56
C GLY A 37 18.86 -10.85 22.08
N PRO A 38 18.43 -11.99 21.49
CA PRO A 38 18.62 -12.31 20.08
C PRO A 38 18.17 -11.21 19.10
N CYS A 39 17.06 -10.51 19.39
CA CYS A 39 16.59 -9.41 18.54
C CYS A 39 17.56 -8.22 18.59
N ALA A 40 18.19 -7.95 19.74
CA ALA A 40 19.20 -6.90 19.88
C ALA A 40 20.43 -7.20 19.03
N ARG A 41 20.90 -8.46 19.07
CA ARG A 41 22.02 -8.91 18.22
C ARG A 41 21.67 -8.85 16.74
N ALA A 42 20.48 -9.28 16.34
CA ALA A 42 20.03 -9.25 14.95
C ALA A 42 19.86 -7.81 14.40
N LEU A 43 19.67 -6.81 15.27
CA LEU A 43 19.53 -5.39 14.91
C LEU A 43 20.76 -4.54 15.24
N THR A 44 21.92 -5.17 15.44
CA THR A 44 23.18 -4.44 15.65
C THR A 44 23.47 -3.55 14.43
N GLY A 45 23.79 -2.28 14.67
CA GLY A 45 24.00 -1.26 13.64
C GLY A 45 22.76 -0.46 13.24
N TYR A 46 21.57 -0.84 13.72
CA TYR A 46 20.30 -0.13 13.47
C TYR A 46 19.80 0.68 14.68
N GLU A 47 20.59 0.79 15.74
CA GLU A 47 20.18 1.40 17.03
C GLU A 47 19.79 2.87 16.88
N ARG A 48 20.44 3.55 15.92
CA ARG A 48 20.25 4.98 15.59
C ARG A 48 19.44 5.20 14.31
N SER A 49 18.87 4.15 13.72
CA SER A 49 18.06 4.30 12.51
C SER A 49 16.89 5.24 12.76
N THR A 50 16.62 6.09 11.77
CA THR A 50 15.44 6.96 11.80
C THR A 50 14.17 6.12 11.68
N ARG A 51 13.03 6.75 11.98
CA ARG A 51 11.72 6.14 11.79
C ARG A 51 11.49 5.73 10.33
N ASP A 52 11.92 6.58 9.39
CA ASP A 52 11.67 6.40 7.94
C ASP A 52 12.41 5.19 7.36
N ALA A 53 13.48 4.73 8.03
CA ALA A 53 14.13 3.48 7.71
C ALA A 53 13.18 2.26 7.89
N ALA A 54 12.12 2.39 8.70
CA ALA A 54 11.10 1.37 8.92
C ALA A 54 11.68 -0.01 9.31
N VAL A 55 12.74 0.01 10.12
CA VAL A 55 13.43 -1.19 10.62
C VAL A 55 12.46 -2.22 11.24
N PRO A 56 11.45 -1.84 12.05
CA PRO A 56 10.49 -2.81 12.57
C PRO A 56 9.75 -3.58 11.47
N LEU A 57 9.35 -2.92 10.37
CA LEU A 57 8.67 -3.61 9.27
C LEU A 57 9.59 -4.59 8.56
N ARG A 58 10.83 -4.17 8.26
CA ARG A 58 11.83 -5.03 7.59
C ARG A 58 12.16 -6.26 8.44
N PHE A 59 12.39 -6.06 9.74
CA PHE A 59 12.68 -7.14 10.69
C PHE A 59 11.53 -8.15 10.79
N MET A 60 10.30 -7.67 10.98
CA MET A 60 9.14 -8.56 11.08
C MET A 60 8.89 -9.30 9.76
N ALA A 61 9.08 -8.65 8.61
CA ALA A 61 8.97 -9.29 7.30
C ALA A 61 10.05 -10.37 7.11
N ALA A 62 11.30 -10.13 7.52
CA ALA A 62 12.38 -11.12 7.46
C ALA A 62 11.99 -12.42 8.18
N VAL A 63 11.44 -12.30 9.39
CA VAL A 63 11.02 -13.45 10.19
C VAL A 63 9.78 -14.13 9.59
N HIS A 64 8.83 -13.35 9.08
CA HIS A 64 7.64 -13.91 8.41
C HIS A 64 8.00 -14.68 7.13
N ALA A 65 8.98 -14.20 6.37
CA ALA A 65 9.44 -14.89 5.17
C ALA A 65 10.05 -16.27 5.48
N LEU A 66 10.70 -16.44 6.64
CA LEU A 66 11.17 -17.75 7.11
C LEU A 66 9.99 -18.70 7.37
N ALA A 67 8.93 -18.22 8.02
CA ALA A 67 7.72 -19.01 8.25
C ALA A 67 7.02 -19.39 6.92
N LEU A 68 6.84 -18.42 6.02
CA LEU A 68 6.20 -18.64 4.71
C LEU A 68 6.99 -19.59 3.79
N SER A 69 8.32 -19.61 3.91
CA SER A 69 9.19 -20.50 3.12
C SER A 69 9.42 -21.87 3.77
N GLY A 70 8.75 -22.16 4.90
CA GLY A 70 8.89 -23.44 5.61
C GLY A 70 10.22 -23.60 6.38
N ARG A 71 11.03 -22.55 6.47
CA ARG A 71 12.32 -22.54 7.18
C ARG A 71 12.18 -22.32 8.69
N ALA A 72 11.00 -21.96 9.17
CA ALA A 72 10.68 -21.82 10.58
C ALA A 72 9.36 -22.54 10.93
N PRO A 73 9.31 -23.89 10.88
CA PRO A 73 8.08 -24.65 11.02
C PRO A 73 7.40 -24.47 12.38
N GLU A 74 8.17 -24.32 13.47
CA GLU A 74 7.62 -24.05 14.80
C GLU A 74 6.92 -22.69 14.88
N LEU A 75 7.46 -21.68 14.21
CA LEU A 75 6.82 -20.37 14.13
C LEU A 75 5.61 -20.39 13.18
N ALA A 76 5.72 -21.10 12.06
CA ALA A 76 4.63 -21.26 11.09
C ALA A 76 3.39 -21.88 11.75
N ALA A 77 3.54 -22.83 12.68
CA ALA A 77 2.43 -23.41 13.45
C ALA A 77 1.60 -22.40 14.27
N HIS A 78 2.04 -21.14 14.36
CA HIS A 78 1.34 -20.04 15.02
C HIS A 78 0.88 -18.93 14.07
N TYR A 79 1.17 -18.99 12.77
CA TYR A 79 0.92 -17.93 11.81
C TYR A 79 -0.25 -18.30 10.87
N PRO A 80 -1.41 -17.61 10.96
CA PRO A 80 -2.54 -17.90 10.09
C PRO A 80 -2.26 -17.81 8.60
N SER A 81 -1.32 -16.94 8.20
CA SER A 81 -0.79 -16.85 6.83
C SER A 81 -0.15 -18.14 6.30
N THR A 82 0.19 -19.09 7.17
CA THR A 82 0.74 -20.41 6.82
C THR A 82 -0.28 -21.55 7.02
N GLY A 83 -1.55 -21.20 7.28
CA GLY A 83 -2.65 -22.16 7.50
C GLY A 83 -2.91 -22.54 8.96
N ALA A 84 -2.19 -21.95 9.92
CA ALA A 84 -2.41 -22.19 11.34
C ALA A 84 -3.66 -21.48 11.89
N ALA A 85 -4.17 -21.93 13.04
CA ALA A 85 -5.16 -21.16 13.80
C ALA A 85 -4.48 -19.95 14.48
N ALA A 86 -5.21 -18.82 14.59
CA ALA A 86 -4.69 -17.64 15.26
C ALA A 86 -4.45 -17.93 16.76
N PRO A 87 -3.22 -17.79 17.27
CA PRO A 87 -2.95 -18.00 18.68
C PRO A 87 -3.51 -16.82 19.50
N PRO A 88 -3.87 -17.04 20.78
CA PRO A 88 -4.20 -15.93 21.66
C PRO A 88 -2.98 -15.01 21.84
N PRO A 89 -3.16 -13.69 21.99
CA PRO A 89 -2.04 -12.73 22.08
C PRO A 89 -1.10 -12.98 23.28
N SER A 90 -1.61 -13.65 24.32
CA SER A 90 -0.85 -14.03 25.52
C SER A 90 -0.02 -15.30 25.35
N ASN A 91 -0.12 -16.00 24.22
CA ASN A 91 0.56 -17.28 24.02
C ASN A 91 2.10 -17.10 24.13
N GLY A 92 2.71 -17.75 25.12
CA GLY A 92 4.15 -17.73 25.30
C GLY A 92 4.90 -18.51 24.21
N ALA A 93 4.28 -19.56 23.66
CA ALA A 93 4.91 -20.44 22.67
C ALA A 93 5.27 -19.70 21.37
N VAL A 94 4.37 -18.83 20.86
CA VAL A 94 4.66 -18.05 19.65
C VAL A 94 5.84 -17.11 19.83
N TRP A 95 6.03 -16.56 21.04
CA TRP A 95 7.22 -15.75 21.34
C TRP A 95 8.48 -16.60 21.38
N GLN A 96 8.45 -17.78 22.01
CA GLN A 96 9.61 -18.65 22.06
C GLN A 96 10.03 -19.09 20.66
N ALA A 97 9.07 -19.52 19.82
CA ALA A 97 9.33 -19.88 18.43
C ALA A 97 9.88 -18.70 17.61
N PHE A 98 9.31 -17.50 17.78
CA PHE A 98 9.80 -16.27 17.12
C PHE A 98 11.24 -15.96 17.53
N ARG A 99 11.51 -15.94 18.83
CA ARG A 99 12.81 -15.59 19.40
C ARG A 99 13.89 -16.61 19.01
N ALA A 100 13.57 -17.90 18.99
CA ALA A 100 14.44 -18.96 18.49
C ALA A 100 14.74 -18.77 17.00
N THR A 101 13.72 -18.55 16.17
CA THR A 101 13.87 -18.27 14.74
C THR A 101 14.83 -17.10 14.48
N VAL A 102 14.73 -16.02 15.26
CA VAL A 102 15.65 -14.87 15.16
C VAL A 102 17.08 -15.25 15.54
N ALA A 103 17.26 -16.04 16.60
CA ALA A 103 18.58 -16.48 17.04
C ALA A 103 19.27 -17.37 16.01
N ASP A 104 18.51 -18.22 15.32
CA ASP A 104 19.02 -19.22 14.39
C ASP A 104 19.27 -18.68 12.97
N GLN A 105 18.77 -17.48 12.64
CA GLN A 105 18.79 -16.94 11.27
C GLN A 105 19.38 -15.52 11.16
N PRO A 106 20.55 -15.22 11.76
CA PRO A 106 21.11 -13.87 11.77
C PRO A 106 21.46 -13.34 10.37
N GLU A 107 22.06 -14.17 9.51
CA GLU A 107 22.47 -13.76 8.15
C GLU A 107 21.27 -13.43 7.25
N TRP A 108 20.21 -14.24 7.35
CA TRP A 108 18.97 -14.00 6.63
C TRP A 108 18.33 -12.68 7.04
N ILE A 109 18.26 -12.42 8.35
CA ILE A 109 17.68 -11.18 8.88
C ILE A 109 18.52 -9.99 8.45
N ALA A 110 19.84 -10.08 8.52
CA ALA A 110 20.75 -9.03 8.06
C ALA A 110 20.53 -8.68 6.58
N ASP A 111 20.42 -9.68 5.70
CA ASP A 111 20.11 -9.48 4.28
C ASP A 111 18.77 -8.76 4.09
N TRP A 112 17.70 -9.21 4.76
CA TRP A 112 16.38 -8.59 4.64
C TRP A 112 16.31 -7.15 5.17
N LEU A 113 17.11 -6.80 6.19
CA LEU A 113 17.17 -5.44 6.70
C LEU A 113 17.73 -4.44 5.68
N THR A 114 18.50 -4.90 4.68
CA THR A 114 18.98 -4.05 3.58
C THR A 114 17.88 -3.67 2.59
N ARG A 115 16.80 -4.45 2.53
CA ARG A 115 15.72 -4.28 1.56
C ARG A 115 14.80 -3.12 1.98
N PRO A 116 14.41 -2.21 1.06
CA PRO A 116 13.42 -1.19 1.38
C PRO A 116 12.06 -1.84 1.67
N PRO A 117 11.21 -1.25 2.54
CA PRO A 117 9.85 -1.72 2.74
C PRO A 117 9.06 -1.63 1.44
N GLN A 118 8.52 -2.74 0.97
CA GLN A 118 7.73 -2.83 -0.26
C GLN A 118 6.29 -3.16 0.08
N THR A 119 5.47 -2.12 0.33
CA THR A 119 4.07 -2.26 0.76
C THR A 119 3.09 -1.92 -0.38
N ASN A 120 2.99 -2.80 -1.37
CA ASN A 120 2.02 -2.68 -2.47
C ASN A 120 0.62 -3.15 -2.04
N GLU A 121 0.02 -2.46 -1.06
CA GLU A 121 -1.25 -2.85 -0.45
C GLU A 121 -2.43 -2.74 -1.43
N VAL A 122 -2.97 -3.90 -1.80
CA VAL A 122 -4.09 -4.06 -2.76
C VAL A 122 -5.35 -3.33 -2.30
N GLY A 123 -5.58 -3.24 -0.99
CA GLY A 123 -6.75 -2.53 -0.45
C GLY A 123 -6.78 -1.03 -0.78
N ARG A 124 -5.63 -0.40 -1.05
CA ARG A 124 -5.55 1.01 -1.45
C ARG A 124 -6.16 1.26 -2.83
N ALA A 125 -6.35 0.21 -3.65
CA ALA A 125 -7.08 0.32 -4.90
C ALA A 125 -8.52 0.83 -4.71
N VAL A 126 -9.18 0.58 -3.57
CA VAL A 126 -10.57 1.02 -3.32
C VAL A 126 -10.70 2.56 -3.37
N PRO A 127 -9.98 3.34 -2.54
CA PRO A 127 -10.06 4.79 -2.64
C PRO A 127 -9.52 5.30 -3.99
N LEU A 128 -8.44 4.71 -4.52
CA LEU A 128 -7.88 5.11 -5.82
C LEU A 128 -8.88 4.93 -6.97
N LEU A 129 -9.62 3.82 -7.01
CA LEU A 129 -10.70 3.57 -7.98
C LEU A 129 -11.83 4.58 -7.85
N ALA A 130 -12.19 5.00 -6.64
CA ALA A 130 -13.20 6.04 -6.47
C ALA A 130 -12.73 7.40 -7.02
N GLY A 131 -11.44 7.73 -6.88
CA GLY A 131 -10.85 8.89 -7.55
C GLY A 131 -10.87 8.75 -9.08
N LEU A 132 -10.59 7.55 -9.58
CA LEU A 132 -10.59 7.24 -11.01
C LEU A 132 -12.00 7.36 -11.59
N LEU A 133 -13.01 6.83 -10.89
CA LEU A 133 -14.42 6.96 -11.29
C LEU A 133 -14.87 8.42 -11.27
N ALA A 134 -14.45 9.22 -10.30
CA ALA A 134 -14.73 10.66 -10.30
C ALA A 134 -14.10 11.38 -11.50
N ALA A 135 -12.90 10.95 -11.93
CA ALA A 135 -12.23 11.52 -13.10
C ALA A 135 -12.90 11.12 -14.41
N VAL A 136 -13.24 9.83 -14.57
CA VAL A 136 -13.94 9.29 -15.75
C VAL A 136 -15.33 9.90 -15.89
N ASP A 137 -16.03 10.11 -14.77
CA ASP A 137 -17.35 10.73 -14.78
C ASP A 137 -17.33 12.17 -15.29
N ALA A 138 -16.24 12.89 -15.03
CA ALA A 138 -16.02 14.23 -15.57
C ALA A 138 -15.45 14.22 -17.01
N THR A 139 -14.75 13.16 -17.41
CA THR A 139 -14.07 13.05 -18.71
C THR A 139 -14.09 11.60 -19.20
N PRO A 140 -15.14 11.18 -19.92
CA PRO A 140 -15.35 9.78 -20.31
C PRO A 140 -14.50 9.40 -21.53
N LEU A 141 -13.19 9.26 -21.32
CA LEU A 141 -12.21 8.80 -22.31
C LEU A 141 -11.53 7.50 -21.85
N PRO A 142 -11.01 6.69 -22.79
CA PRO A 142 -10.13 5.56 -22.47
C PRO A 142 -8.95 5.98 -21.59
N ILE A 143 -8.60 5.14 -20.62
CA ILE A 143 -7.69 5.48 -19.53
C ILE A 143 -6.27 5.00 -19.84
N ARG A 144 -5.30 5.91 -19.72
CA ARG A 144 -3.89 5.54 -19.52
C ARG A 144 -3.61 5.66 -18.02
N LEU A 145 -3.42 4.52 -17.35
CA LEU A 145 -3.23 4.46 -15.91
C LEU A 145 -1.75 4.39 -15.56
N LEU A 146 -1.29 5.36 -14.77
CA LEU A 146 0.09 5.50 -14.34
C LEU A 146 0.19 5.51 -12.81
N GLU A 147 1.14 4.78 -12.24
CA GLU A 147 1.36 4.72 -10.78
C GLU A 147 2.79 5.10 -10.38
N LEU A 148 2.93 6.09 -9.50
CA LEU A 148 4.20 6.44 -8.87
C LEU A 148 4.40 5.63 -7.59
N GLY A 149 5.64 5.16 -7.35
CA GLY A 149 5.93 4.30 -6.19
C GLY A 149 5.17 2.98 -6.27
N SER A 150 5.08 2.43 -7.47
CA SER A 150 4.17 1.32 -7.79
C SER A 150 4.62 -0.03 -7.26
N SER A 151 5.85 -0.16 -6.76
CA SER A 151 6.41 -1.42 -6.24
C SER A 151 6.31 -2.56 -7.26
N ALA A 152 5.36 -3.49 -7.10
CA ALA A 152 5.09 -4.59 -8.03
C ALA A 152 3.98 -4.27 -9.07
N GLY A 153 3.45 -3.05 -9.05
CA GLY A 153 2.40 -2.58 -9.95
C GLY A 153 1.06 -3.30 -9.77
N LEU A 154 0.77 -3.87 -8.59
CA LEU A 154 -0.45 -4.65 -8.39
C LEU A 154 -1.72 -3.81 -8.60
N ASN A 155 -1.72 -2.55 -8.15
CA ASN A 155 -2.86 -1.65 -8.25
C ASN A 155 -3.10 -1.14 -9.69
N LEU A 156 -2.13 -1.21 -10.60
CA LEU A 156 -2.32 -0.93 -12.04
C LEU A 156 -3.37 -1.84 -12.71
N ARG A 157 -3.83 -2.91 -12.02
CA ARG A 157 -4.88 -3.83 -12.47
C ARG A 157 -6.19 -3.66 -11.70
N ALA A 158 -6.37 -2.53 -11.03
CA ALA A 158 -7.53 -2.30 -10.17
C ALA A 158 -8.87 -2.36 -10.92
N ASP A 159 -8.89 -2.10 -12.23
CA ASP A 159 -10.08 -2.27 -13.08
C ASP A 159 -10.54 -3.73 -13.22
N HIS A 160 -9.69 -4.68 -12.83
CA HIS A 160 -10.01 -6.10 -12.75
C HIS A 160 -10.32 -6.59 -11.33
N PHE A 161 -10.35 -5.70 -10.32
CA PHE A 161 -10.72 -6.06 -8.95
C PHE A 161 -12.23 -6.01 -8.77
N HIS A 162 -12.76 -6.75 -7.81
CA HIS A 162 -14.14 -6.65 -7.37
C HIS A 162 -14.18 -6.06 -5.97
N TRP A 163 -15.01 -5.05 -5.75
CA TRP A 163 -15.26 -4.53 -4.41
C TRP A 163 -16.75 -4.36 -4.15
N ALA A 164 -17.15 -4.56 -2.90
CA ALA A 164 -18.53 -4.45 -2.45
C ALA A 164 -18.63 -3.68 -1.13
N ALA A 165 -19.71 -2.93 -0.97
CA ALA A 165 -20.05 -2.17 0.21
C ALA A 165 -21.58 -2.06 0.35
N GLY A 166 -22.17 -2.91 1.20
CA GLY A 166 -23.62 -2.96 1.35
C GLY A 166 -24.29 -3.43 0.05
N ASP A 167 -25.17 -2.60 -0.50
CA ASP A 167 -25.89 -2.85 -1.75
C ASP A 167 -25.14 -2.38 -3.01
N LEU A 168 -24.00 -1.70 -2.85
CA LEU A 168 -23.19 -1.21 -3.96
C LEU A 168 -21.99 -2.13 -4.19
N ALA A 169 -21.74 -2.49 -5.45
CA ALA A 169 -20.55 -3.23 -5.86
C ALA A 169 -20.05 -2.71 -7.21
N TRP A 170 -18.75 -2.92 -7.48
CA TRP A 170 -18.14 -2.53 -8.75
C TRP A 170 -17.04 -3.50 -9.16
N GLY A 171 -16.86 -3.64 -10.47
CA GLY A 171 -15.84 -4.49 -11.08
C GLY A 171 -16.29 -5.96 -11.24
N PRO A 172 -15.46 -6.79 -11.89
CA PRO A 172 -15.87 -8.12 -12.35
C PRO A 172 -16.13 -9.10 -11.20
N THR A 173 -17.33 -9.66 -11.11
CA THR A 173 -17.72 -10.60 -10.01
C THR A 173 -16.85 -11.86 -9.92
N GLY A 174 -16.22 -12.28 -11.02
CA GLY A 174 -15.27 -13.40 -11.07
C GLY A 174 -13.81 -13.02 -10.76
N SER A 175 -13.55 -11.81 -10.29
CA SER A 175 -12.20 -11.37 -9.91
C SER A 175 -11.60 -12.27 -8.82
N PRO A 176 -10.33 -12.67 -8.92
CA PRO A 176 -9.63 -13.33 -7.83
C PRO A 176 -9.26 -12.36 -6.68
N VAL A 177 -9.44 -11.06 -6.88
CA VAL A 177 -9.31 -10.00 -5.87
C VAL A 177 -10.71 -9.51 -5.52
N THR A 178 -11.21 -9.96 -4.38
CA THR A 178 -12.50 -9.53 -3.83
C THR A 178 -12.26 -8.71 -2.57
N ILE A 179 -12.89 -7.53 -2.53
CA ILE A 179 -12.75 -6.57 -1.44
C ILE A 179 -14.13 -6.29 -0.85
N GLU A 180 -14.47 -7.05 0.19
CA GLU A 180 -15.68 -6.84 0.96
C GLU A 180 -15.56 -5.66 1.90
N ARG A 181 -16.70 -5.06 2.25
CA ARG A 181 -16.78 -3.91 3.18
C ARG A 181 -15.85 -2.77 2.76
N ALA A 182 -15.73 -2.55 1.45
CA ALA A 182 -14.82 -1.59 0.84
C ALA A 182 -15.06 -0.15 1.33
N TRP A 183 -16.32 0.19 1.61
CA TRP A 183 -16.75 1.49 2.12
C TRP A 183 -17.59 1.34 3.39
N ARG A 184 -17.44 2.30 4.31
CA ARG A 184 -18.36 2.49 5.43
C ARG A 184 -19.58 3.29 4.96
N THR A 185 -20.77 2.88 5.40
CA THR A 185 -22.02 3.60 5.11
C THR A 185 -22.13 4.89 5.95
N PRO A 186 -22.82 5.93 5.43
CA PRO A 186 -23.37 6.02 4.08
C PRO A 186 -22.28 6.21 3.02
N ILE A 187 -22.47 5.57 1.87
CA ILE A 187 -21.61 5.73 0.69
C ILE A 187 -21.91 7.10 0.05
N PRO A 188 -20.90 7.88 -0.40
CA PRO A 188 -21.14 9.16 -1.05
C PRO A 188 -22.10 9.04 -2.26
N PRO A 189 -23.13 9.90 -2.39
CA PRO A 189 -24.07 9.83 -3.52
C PRO A 189 -23.40 9.94 -4.89
N TRP A 190 -22.34 10.75 -4.99
CA TRP A 190 -21.57 10.90 -6.23
C TRP A 190 -20.91 9.58 -6.65
N LEU A 191 -20.44 8.77 -5.70
CA LEU A 191 -19.76 7.51 -5.99
C LEU A 191 -20.77 6.47 -6.46
N ARG A 192 -21.94 6.39 -5.82
CA ARG A 192 -23.04 5.53 -6.27
C ARG A 192 -23.43 5.85 -7.71
N ALA A 193 -23.65 7.14 -8.00
CA ALA A 193 -24.02 7.57 -9.35
C ALA A 193 -22.93 7.30 -10.39
N ALA A 194 -21.65 7.44 -10.02
CA ALA A 194 -20.52 7.11 -10.89
C ALA A 194 -20.41 5.60 -11.16
N VAL A 195 -20.63 4.75 -10.16
CA VAL A 195 -20.68 3.28 -10.31
C VAL A 195 -21.81 2.86 -11.25
N GLU A 196 -22.99 3.47 -11.13
CA GLU A 196 -24.14 3.20 -12.01
C GLU A 196 -23.87 3.59 -13.47
N ARG A 197 -23.23 4.75 -13.71
CA ARG A 197 -22.89 5.20 -15.06
C ARG A 197 -21.71 4.46 -15.69
N HIS A 198 -20.73 4.09 -14.86
CA HIS A 198 -19.47 3.47 -15.29
C HIS A 198 -19.28 2.12 -14.59
N PRO A 199 -20.12 1.10 -14.89
CA PRO A 199 -19.99 -0.23 -14.28
C PRO A 199 -18.70 -0.96 -14.69
N ARG A 200 -18.02 -0.44 -15.73
CA ARG A 200 -16.69 -0.83 -16.19
C ARG A 200 -15.98 0.40 -16.76
N VAL A 201 -14.65 0.34 -16.78
CA VAL A 201 -13.80 1.36 -17.41
C VAL A 201 -12.91 0.70 -18.46
N GLU A 202 -12.51 1.46 -19.48
CA GLU A 202 -11.58 1.00 -20.51
C GLU A 202 -10.17 1.52 -20.19
N VAL A 203 -9.26 0.64 -19.76
CA VAL A 203 -7.86 1.00 -19.49
C VAL A 203 -6.98 0.47 -20.63
N VAL A 204 -6.50 1.38 -21.47
CA VAL A 204 -5.73 1.08 -22.70
C VAL A 204 -4.22 1.03 -22.48
N ALA A 205 -3.72 1.61 -21.38
CA ALA A 205 -2.30 1.54 -21.02
C ALA A 205 -2.11 1.48 -19.51
N ARG A 206 -1.07 0.74 -19.07
CA ARG A 206 -0.66 0.58 -17.68
C ARG A 206 0.84 0.73 -17.56
N ALA A 207 1.28 1.75 -16.83
CA ALA A 207 2.69 1.97 -16.57
C ALA A 207 2.90 2.40 -15.11
N GLY A 208 4.06 2.14 -14.55
CA GLY A 208 4.42 2.66 -13.24
C GLY A 208 5.92 2.86 -13.13
N CYS A 209 6.33 3.49 -12.05
CA CYS A 209 7.73 3.59 -11.68
C CYS A 209 7.95 3.20 -10.23
N ASP A 210 9.15 2.72 -9.93
CA ASP A 210 9.66 2.51 -8.59
C ASP A 210 11.20 2.52 -8.64
N PRO A 211 11.92 3.04 -7.64
CA PRO A 211 13.39 2.91 -7.58
C PRO A 211 13.87 1.45 -7.41
N ALA A 212 13.03 0.60 -6.80
CA ALA A 212 13.32 -0.80 -6.52
C ALA A 212 12.10 -1.67 -6.84
N PRO A 213 11.68 -1.76 -8.12
CA PRO A 213 10.50 -2.50 -8.51
C PRO A 213 10.66 -3.99 -8.24
N LEU A 214 9.54 -4.61 -7.88
CA LEU A 214 9.41 -6.04 -7.68
C LEU A 214 8.72 -6.66 -8.91
N ASP A 215 9.16 -7.86 -9.32
CA ASP A 215 8.48 -8.62 -10.35
C ASP A 215 7.36 -9.49 -9.73
N PRO A 216 6.07 -9.20 -9.96
CA PRO A 216 4.98 -10.02 -9.42
C PRO A 216 4.93 -11.45 -10.01
N GLY A 217 5.64 -11.71 -11.11
CA GLY A 217 5.84 -13.04 -11.67
C GLY A 217 6.88 -13.87 -10.93
N SER A 218 7.86 -13.23 -10.28
CA SER A 218 8.95 -13.87 -9.54
C SER A 218 8.46 -14.47 -8.22
N PRO A 219 8.74 -15.77 -7.95
CA PRO A 219 8.43 -16.38 -6.66
C PRO A 219 9.11 -15.68 -5.47
N ALA A 220 10.33 -15.17 -5.65
CA ALA A 220 11.09 -14.51 -4.58
C ALA A 220 10.50 -13.13 -4.23
N ASP A 221 10.05 -12.39 -5.23
CA ASP A 221 9.41 -11.08 -5.02
C ASP A 221 7.99 -11.24 -4.51
N ALA A 222 7.28 -12.27 -4.97
CA ALA A 222 5.98 -12.64 -4.42
C ALA A 222 6.09 -13.07 -2.94
N LEU A 223 7.17 -13.75 -2.54
CA LEU A 223 7.46 -14.01 -1.12
C LEU A 223 7.73 -12.69 -0.36
N SER A 224 8.50 -11.78 -0.95
CA SER A 224 8.78 -10.47 -0.37
C SER A 224 7.50 -9.68 -0.10
N LEU A 225 6.58 -9.61 -1.07
CA LEU A 225 5.28 -8.96 -0.91
C LEU A 225 4.44 -9.60 0.22
N ARG A 226 4.39 -10.95 0.29
CA ARG A 226 3.63 -11.67 1.33
C ARG A 226 4.19 -11.46 2.72
N ALA A 227 5.52 -11.39 2.84
CA ALA A 227 6.20 -11.21 4.11
C ALA A 227 5.83 -9.88 4.81
N TYR A 228 5.51 -8.83 4.04
CA TYR A 228 5.04 -7.55 4.57
C TYR A 228 3.55 -7.52 4.95
N VAL A 229 2.78 -8.58 4.66
CA VAL A 229 1.41 -8.76 5.17
C VAL A 229 1.48 -9.40 6.55
N TRP A 230 0.73 -8.87 7.52
CA TRP A 230 0.74 -9.42 8.87
C TRP A 230 0.13 -10.82 8.91
N PRO A 231 0.73 -11.76 9.65
CA PRO A 231 0.37 -13.18 9.58
C PRO A 231 -1.05 -13.49 10.05
N ASP A 232 -1.64 -12.64 10.89
CA ASP A 232 -3.01 -12.74 11.38
C ASP A 232 -4.02 -11.94 10.54
N GLN A 233 -3.66 -11.57 9.31
CA GLN A 233 -4.55 -10.89 8.36
C GLN A 233 -4.75 -11.70 7.06
N PRO A 234 -5.40 -12.89 7.16
CA PRO A 234 -5.59 -13.79 6.02
C PRO A 234 -6.36 -13.13 4.86
N ASP A 235 -7.32 -12.24 5.14
CA ASP A 235 -8.06 -11.52 4.10
C ASP A 235 -7.14 -10.62 3.25
N ARG A 236 -6.14 -9.98 3.86
CA ARG A 236 -5.14 -9.17 3.12
C ARG A 236 -4.24 -10.05 2.27
N LEU A 237 -3.82 -11.20 2.81
CA LEU A 237 -2.99 -12.15 2.09
C LEU A 237 -3.75 -12.73 0.88
N ALA A 238 -5.02 -13.09 1.05
CA ALA A 238 -5.88 -13.58 -0.03
C ALA A 238 -6.05 -12.55 -1.16
N ARG A 239 -6.21 -11.26 -0.82
CA ARG A 239 -6.24 -10.17 -1.81
C ARG A 239 -4.91 -10.03 -2.55
N LEU A 240 -3.79 -10.06 -1.84
CA LEU A 240 -2.46 -10.05 -2.45
C LEU A 240 -2.26 -11.22 -3.41
N ASP A 241 -2.63 -12.44 -3.00
CA ASP A 241 -2.56 -13.63 -3.85
C ASP A 241 -3.44 -13.51 -5.10
N GLY A 242 -4.64 -12.94 -4.96
CA GLY A 242 -5.50 -12.60 -6.08
C GLY A 242 -4.84 -11.63 -7.05
N ALA A 243 -4.19 -10.59 -6.54
CA ALA A 243 -3.54 -9.56 -7.36
C ALA A 243 -2.32 -10.13 -8.07
N LEU A 244 -1.54 -11.01 -7.43
CA LEU A 244 -0.45 -11.76 -8.06
C LEU A 244 -0.96 -12.67 -9.19
N ARG A 245 -2.11 -13.33 -9.01
CA ARG A 245 -2.77 -14.11 -10.10
C ARG A 245 -3.22 -13.23 -11.26
N LEU A 246 -3.67 -12.01 -11.01
CA LEU A 246 -4.00 -11.05 -12.08
C LEU A 246 -2.76 -10.55 -12.78
N ALA A 247 -1.68 -10.27 -12.04
CA ALA A 247 -0.43 -9.76 -12.61
C ALA A 247 0.21 -10.69 -13.64
N ARG A 248 0.03 -12.00 -13.49
CA ARG A 248 0.46 -13.01 -14.47
C ARG A 248 -0.32 -12.99 -15.79
N ARG A 249 -1.55 -12.45 -15.79
CA ARG A 249 -2.48 -12.47 -16.93
C ARG A 249 -2.61 -11.12 -17.61
N ILE A 250 -2.46 -10.04 -16.85
CA ILE A 250 -2.66 -8.67 -17.31
C ILE A 250 -1.33 -7.94 -17.17
N PRO A 251 -0.65 -7.62 -18.29
CA PRO A 251 0.64 -6.96 -18.25
C PRO A 251 0.51 -5.52 -17.75
N ALA A 252 1.53 -5.08 -17.01
CA ALA A 252 1.77 -3.69 -16.65
C ALA A 252 3.28 -3.52 -16.53
N THR A 253 3.80 -2.41 -17.04
CA THR A 253 5.24 -2.15 -17.05
C THR A 253 5.59 -1.27 -15.86
N VAL A 254 6.46 -1.74 -14.97
CA VAL A 254 7.04 -0.92 -13.91
C VAL A 254 8.50 -0.64 -14.23
N THR A 255 8.81 0.61 -14.54
CA THR A 255 10.17 1.03 -14.88
C THR A 255 10.96 1.32 -13.60
N ARG A 256 12.19 0.81 -13.53
CA ARG A 256 13.14 1.17 -12.47
C ARG A 256 13.62 2.61 -12.68
N THR A 257 12.96 3.56 -12.04
CA THR A 257 13.30 4.99 -12.14
C THR A 257 12.64 5.79 -11.01
N HIS A 258 13.11 7.01 -10.81
CA HIS A 258 12.52 7.96 -9.87
C HIS A 258 11.23 8.58 -10.44
N ALA A 259 10.34 9.02 -9.55
CA ALA A 259 9.04 9.57 -9.95
C ALA A 259 9.17 10.83 -10.82
N ARG A 260 10.17 11.66 -10.55
CA ARG A 260 10.49 12.86 -11.34
C ARG A 260 10.80 12.51 -12.79
N ASP A 261 11.69 11.55 -13.01
CA ASP A 261 12.15 11.18 -14.36
C ASP A 261 11.01 10.52 -15.15
N PHE A 262 10.26 9.64 -14.49
CA PHE A 262 9.09 8.99 -15.09
C PHE A 262 8.03 9.99 -15.59
N LEU A 263 7.79 11.07 -14.84
CA LEU A 263 6.85 12.12 -15.24
C LEU A 263 7.44 13.08 -16.28
N GLY A 264 8.74 13.33 -16.25
CA GLY A 264 9.44 14.17 -17.21
C GLY A 264 9.34 13.62 -18.64
N ASP A 265 9.35 12.29 -18.78
CA ASP A 265 9.22 11.61 -20.07
C ASP A 265 7.76 11.45 -20.54
N LEU A 266 6.79 11.94 -19.76
CA LEU A 266 5.37 11.73 -20.05
C LEU A 266 4.78 12.86 -20.89
N ASP A 267 4.15 12.46 -22.00
CA ASP A 267 3.25 13.29 -22.78
C ASP A 267 1.79 12.81 -22.67
N LEU A 268 0.86 13.77 -22.76
CA LEU A 268 -0.56 13.50 -22.85
C LEU A 268 -0.91 13.03 -24.26
N VAL A 269 -1.69 11.96 -24.36
CA VAL A 269 -2.04 11.34 -25.63
C VAL A 269 -3.48 11.72 -26.02
N PRO A 270 -3.70 12.25 -27.23
CA PRO A 270 -5.04 12.52 -27.74
C PRO A 270 -5.96 11.30 -27.70
N GLY A 271 -7.23 11.51 -27.40
CA GLY A 271 -8.25 10.48 -27.25
C GLY A 271 -8.21 9.75 -25.91
N THR A 272 -7.38 10.17 -24.95
CA THR A 272 -7.24 9.47 -23.66
C THR A 272 -7.39 10.41 -22.46
N LEU A 273 -7.81 9.82 -21.33
CA LEU A 273 -7.64 10.36 -19.99
C LEU A 273 -6.39 9.72 -19.37
N THR A 274 -5.31 10.50 -19.25
CA THR A 274 -4.09 10.08 -18.57
C THR A 274 -4.27 10.31 -17.07
N ILE A 275 -4.29 9.23 -16.30
CA ILE A 275 -4.42 9.26 -14.85
C ILE A 275 -3.07 8.91 -14.26
N VAL A 276 -2.45 9.86 -13.56
CA VAL A 276 -1.33 9.57 -12.67
C VAL A 276 -1.88 9.46 -11.26
N TRP A 277 -1.65 8.32 -10.62
CA TRP A 277 -2.01 8.13 -9.22
C TRP A 277 -0.84 7.64 -8.37
N HIS A 278 -0.97 7.80 -7.06
CA HIS A 278 -0.01 7.25 -6.11
C HIS A 278 -0.65 7.07 -4.74
N SER A 279 -0.09 6.15 -3.95
CA SER A 279 -0.56 5.90 -2.60
C SER A 279 0.56 5.60 -1.60
N VAL A 280 0.55 6.32 -0.49
CA VAL A 280 1.44 6.11 0.67
C VAL A 280 2.93 5.99 0.26
N MET A 281 3.34 6.78 -0.73
CA MET A 281 4.72 6.79 -1.20
C MET A 281 5.44 8.09 -0.84
N ARG A 282 4.71 9.20 -0.68
CA ARG A 282 5.31 10.54 -0.45
C ARG A 282 6.29 10.56 0.71
N GLN A 283 5.99 9.85 1.79
CA GLN A 283 6.85 9.77 2.98
C GLN A 283 8.23 9.15 2.73
N TYR A 284 8.42 8.45 1.61
CA TYR A 284 9.69 7.83 1.23
C TYR A 284 10.50 8.67 0.23
N VAL A 285 9.96 9.80 -0.23
CA VAL A 285 10.59 10.64 -1.24
C VAL A 285 11.16 11.91 -0.60
N PRO A 286 12.45 12.22 -0.81
CA PRO A 286 13.05 13.46 -0.32
C PRO A 286 12.29 14.71 -0.82
N GLU A 287 12.20 15.75 0.02
CA GLU A 287 11.39 16.94 -0.33
C GLU A 287 11.87 17.64 -1.60
N GLU A 288 13.17 17.61 -1.91
CA GLU A 288 13.71 18.13 -3.17
C GLU A 288 13.17 17.37 -4.39
N GLU A 289 13.20 16.03 -4.35
CA GLU A 289 12.63 15.19 -5.40
C GLU A 289 11.11 15.41 -5.50
N TRP A 290 10.42 15.51 -4.37
CA TRP A 290 8.97 15.74 -4.36
C TRP A 290 8.59 17.11 -4.93
N ARG A 291 9.43 18.15 -4.75
CA ARG A 291 9.24 19.46 -5.39
C ARG A 291 9.29 19.35 -6.92
N ALA A 292 10.22 18.57 -7.45
CA ALA A 292 10.31 18.32 -8.89
C ALA A 292 9.12 17.51 -9.41
N VAL A 293 8.66 16.48 -8.66
CA VAL A 293 7.44 15.73 -8.98
C VAL A 293 6.22 16.66 -9.06
N ARG A 294 6.06 17.59 -8.10
CA ARG A 294 4.97 18.58 -8.14
C ARG A 294 5.03 19.47 -9.38
N ALA A 295 6.22 19.87 -9.82
CA ALA A 295 6.40 20.67 -11.03
C ALA A 295 5.95 19.90 -12.29
N GLU A 296 6.34 18.63 -12.43
CA GLU A 296 5.92 17.80 -13.57
C GLU A 296 4.41 17.53 -13.57
N LEU A 297 3.82 17.25 -12.40
CA LEU A 297 2.36 17.12 -12.27
C LEU A 297 1.64 18.41 -12.66
N ALA A 298 2.20 19.59 -12.35
CA ALA A 298 1.65 20.88 -12.75
C ALA A 298 1.80 21.14 -14.26
N ARG A 299 2.92 20.75 -14.87
CA ARG A 299 3.12 20.80 -16.32
C ARG A 299 2.06 19.97 -17.06
N LEU A 300 1.84 18.72 -16.63
CA LEU A 300 0.83 17.83 -17.20
C LEU A 300 -0.59 18.37 -17.00
N ALA A 301 -0.89 18.92 -15.83
CA ALA A 301 -2.16 19.59 -15.55
C ALA A 301 -2.43 20.77 -16.49
N ALA A 302 -1.44 21.63 -16.72
CA ALA A 302 -1.55 22.78 -17.63
C ALA A 302 -1.68 22.37 -19.11
N ALA A 303 -1.11 21.23 -19.50
CA ALA A 303 -1.24 20.68 -20.86
C ALA A 303 -2.58 19.98 -21.11
N SER A 304 -3.37 19.73 -20.07
CA SER A 304 -4.64 19.01 -20.17
C SER A 304 -5.64 19.74 -21.06
N SER A 305 -6.33 19.00 -21.92
CA SER A 305 -7.40 19.51 -22.78
C SER A 305 -8.55 18.52 -22.88
N PRO A 306 -9.73 18.92 -23.41
CA PRO A 306 -10.83 18.00 -23.64
C PRO A 306 -10.50 16.82 -24.57
N ARG A 307 -9.45 16.94 -25.40
CA ARG A 307 -9.01 15.89 -26.34
C ARG A 307 -7.85 15.06 -25.80
N ALA A 308 -7.12 15.53 -24.79
CA ALA A 308 -6.00 14.82 -24.16
C ALA A 308 -6.02 15.21 -22.69
N ALA A 309 -6.81 14.48 -21.89
CA ALA A 309 -7.13 14.88 -20.53
C ALA A 309 -6.13 14.33 -19.53
N PHE A 310 -5.96 15.04 -18.42
CA PHE A 310 -5.10 14.63 -17.32
C PHE A 310 -5.86 14.65 -15.99
N ALA A 311 -5.65 13.62 -15.18
CA ALA A 311 -6.04 13.61 -13.77
C ALA A 311 -4.89 13.16 -12.88
N HIS A 312 -4.78 13.79 -11.72
CA HIS A 312 -3.87 13.39 -10.66
C HIS A 312 -4.68 12.94 -9.43
N ILE A 313 -4.51 11.68 -9.02
CA ILE A 313 -5.22 11.09 -7.88
C ILE A 313 -4.22 10.68 -6.81
N CYS A 314 -4.45 11.10 -5.58
CA CYS A 314 -3.50 10.89 -4.49
C CYS A 314 -4.21 10.28 -3.29
N PHE A 315 -3.64 9.22 -2.73
CA PHE A 315 -4.04 8.62 -1.46
C PHE A 315 -2.89 8.65 -0.45
N GLU A 316 -2.80 9.72 0.34
CA GLU A 316 -1.65 10.02 1.22
C GLU A 316 -2.12 10.50 2.62
N PRO A 317 -1.29 10.38 3.67
CA PRO A 317 -1.60 10.92 4.99
C PRO A 317 -1.56 12.45 5.01
N GLN A 318 -2.33 13.11 5.88
CA GLN A 318 -2.26 14.57 6.09
C GLN A 318 -1.07 14.95 6.98
N GLY A 319 0.14 14.86 6.43
CA GLY A 319 1.37 15.07 7.20
C GLY A 319 2.01 13.73 7.53
N THR A 320 2.21 13.41 8.82
CA THR A 320 2.77 12.10 9.21
C THR A 320 1.66 11.06 9.34
N ALA A 321 1.97 9.79 9.07
CA ALA A 321 1.00 8.68 9.12
C ALA A 321 0.31 8.46 10.50
N ASP A 322 0.74 9.17 11.55
CA ASP A 322 0.24 9.05 12.94
C ASP A 322 -0.72 10.18 13.36
N ASP A 323 -1.02 11.13 12.48
CA ASP A 323 -1.77 12.33 12.83
C ASP A 323 -3.25 12.09 13.21
N GLY A 324 -3.73 10.85 13.12
CA GLY A 324 -5.10 10.45 13.45
C GLY A 324 -6.16 10.97 12.48
N ASN A 325 -5.80 11.81 11.50
CA ASN A 325 -6.73 12.35 10.49
C ASN A 325 -6.97 11.36 9.34
N GLY A 326 -6.17 10.29 9.28
CA GLY A 326 -6.27 9.22 8.31
C GLY A 326 -5.66 9.61 6.96
N PHE A 327 -5.82 8.71 5.99
CA PHE A 327 -5.29 8.88 4.65
C PHE A 327 -6.36 9.48 3.76
N LEU A 328 -6.03 10.54 3.02
CA LEU A 328 -6.99 11.27 2.21
C LEU A 328 -6.89 10.91 0.75
N LEU A 329 -8.05 10.74 0.13
CA LEU A 329 -8.20 10.62 -1.30
C LEU A 329 -8.49 12.00 -1.89
N THR A 330 -7.56 12.54 -2.68
CA THR A 330 -7.75 13.74 -3.48
C THR A 330 -7.69 13.43 -4.96
N ALA A 331 -8.45 14.17 -5.76
CA ALA A 331 -8.40 14.11 -7.22
C ALA A 331 -8.34 15.52 -7.80
N ARG A 332 -7.43 15.74 -8.75
CA ARG A 332 -7.30 16.95 -9.55
C ARG A 332 -7.54 16.62 -11.01
N LEU A 333 -8.35 17.42 -11.70
CA LEU A 333 -8.66 17.28 -13.13
C LEU A 333 -8.10 18.50 -13.86
N GLY A 334 -7.18 18.28 -14.81
CA GLY A 334 -6.47 19.37 -15.48
C GLY A 334 -5.86 20.37 -14.50
N ASP A 335 -6.05 21.66 -14.77
CA ASP A 335 -5.56 22.78 -13.97
C ASP A 335 -6.45 23.14 -12.75
N ALA A 336 -7.58 22.46 -12.58
CA ALA A 336 -8.50 22.76 -11.50
C ALA A 336 -7.87 22.51 -10.12
N PRO A 337 -8.36 23.15 -9.04
CA PRO A 337 -7.93 22.83 -7.68
C PRO A 337 -8.21 21.35 -7.33
N PRO A 338 -7.33 20.70 -6.55
CA PRO A 338 -7.57 19.34 -6.08
C PRO A 338 -8.82 19.28 -5.19
N ARG A 339 -9.66 18.27 -5.41
CA ARG A 339 -10.88 18.01 -4.65
C ARG A 339 -10.65 16.86 -3.68
N LEU A 340 -11.05 17.03 -2.44
CA LEU A 340 -11.11 15.96 -1.45
C LEU A 340 -12.34 15.11 -1.68
N LEU A 341 -12.15 13.80 -1.83
CA LEU A 341 -13.23 12.87 -2.17
C LEU A 341 -13.60 11.96 -0.99
N ALA A 342 -12.59 11.48 -0.25
CA ALA A 342 -12.79 10.52 0.84
C ALA A 342 -11.60 10.49 1.80
N ARG A 343 -11.75 9.72 2.88
CA ARG A 343 -10.64 9.27 3.73
C ARG A 343 -10.69 7.76 3.93
N ALA A 344 -9.58 7.11 4.24
CA ALA A 344 -9.56 5.70 4.61
C ALA A 344 -8.44 5.39 5.62
N ALA A 345 -8.47 4.16 6.15
CA ALA A 345 -7.36 3.60 6.92
C ALA A 345 -6.09 3.46 6.03
N PRO A 346 -4.88 3.30 6.61
CA PRO A 346 -3.63 3.17 5.84
C PRO A 346 -3.63 2.06 4.78
N HIS A 347 -4.42 1.01 5.00
CA HIS A 347 -4.59 -0.12 4.06
C HIS A 347 -5.72 0.09 3.04
N GLY A 348 -6.32 1.29 2.98
CA GLY A 348 -7.35 1.68 2.02
C GLY A 348 -8.79 1.29 2.36
N ILE A 349 -9.00 0.38 3.31
CA ILE A 349 -10.32 -0.19 3.62
C ILE A 349 -10.61 -0.13 5.14
N PRO A 350 -11.85 0.20 5.56
CA PRO A 350 -12.91 0.77 4.74
C PRO A 350 -12.60 2.23 4.39
N ALA A 351 -12.94 2.62 3.17
CA ALA A 351 -13.02 4.03 2.81
C ALA A 351 -14.29 4.67 3.40
N VAL A 352 -14.23 5.96 3.68
CA VAL A 352 -15.27 6.72 4.37
C VAL A 352 -15.49 8.03 3.64
N ALA A 353 -16.75 8.39 3.45
CA ALA A 353 -17.12 9.71 2.97
C ALA A 353 -16.48 10.80 3.85
N ARG A 354 -16.01 11.88 3.23
CA ARG A 354 -15.63 13.09 3.97
C ARG A 354 -16.57 14.21 3.58
N THR A 355 -17.23 14.79 4.57
CA THR A 355 -18.05 16.00 4.42
C THR A 355 -17.26 17.18 4.99
N GLY A 356 -16.87 18.13 4.14
CA GLY A 356 -16.22 19.38 4.56
C GLY A 356 -15.15 19.88 3.57
N PRO A 357 -14.89 21.20 3.50
CA PRO A 357 -13.84 21.76 2.67
C PRO A 357 -12.45 21.26 3.11
N LEU A 358 -11.49 21.23 2.16
CA LEU A 358 -10.08 21.15 2.49
C LEU A 358 -9.77 22.36 3.36
N VAL A 359 -9.31 22.15 4.60
CA VAL A 359 -8.59 23.21 5.29
C VAL A 359 -7.33 23.41 4.46
N GLN A 360 -7.24 24.53 3.74
CA GLN A 360 -6.00 24.97 3.15
C GLN A 360 -5.00 25.09 4.30
N GLN A 361 -4.05 24.16 4.38
CA GLN A 361 -2.80 24.45 5.04
C GLN A 361 -1.87 24.98 3.96
N GLU A 362 -1.68 26.28 4.01
CA GLU A 362 -0.66 26.99 3.27
C GLU A 362 0.73 26.44 3.61
N GLN A 363 1.54 26.30 2.55
CA GLN A 363 3.01 26.20 2.48
C GLN A 363 3.65 24.81 2.62
#